data_AF-L7VSP5-F1
#
_entry.id   AF-L7VSP5-F1
#
_cell.length_a   1.000
_cell.length_b   1.000
_cell.length_c   1.000
_cell.angle_alpha   90.00
_cell.angle_beta   90.00
_cell.angle_gamma   90.00
#
_symmetry.space_group_name_H-M   'P 1'
#
loop_
_entity.id
_entity.type
_entity.pdbx_description
1 polymer ?
#
loop_
_entity_poly.entity_id
_entity_poly.type
_entity_poly.pdbx_seq_one_letter_code
_entity_poly.pdbx_strand_id
1 'polypeptide(L)'
;MGLSLSRGIVILLDLLLVAFIINLVLQPLLEPDLGWHLRAGLDVVAHGWRLPDTDPYSHTMPDWHWVEHAWLTDGLIALIYQGMGALGGVGLIVFFGGVAGLAWWTASGIARVPTSYRLAAMVGSLWAALPFLGARTQLLSLLGVALLLRVWACIQQGHRQWVWTLPPLFLCWANLHGGFTAGLFLMTVLLSLSLVLKVCVEWRLCRAALDEL
;
A
#
# COMPACT_ATOMS: atom_id res chain seq x y z
N MET A 1 6.86 -33.95 0.37
CA MET A 1 8.11 -33.61 -0.35
C MET A 1 7.84 -32.33 -1.13
N GLY A 2 8.04 -31.16 -0.50
CA GLY A 2 7.66 -29.88 -1.11
C GLY A 2 8.59 -29.56 -2.28
N LEU A 3 8.04 -29.34 -3.47
CA LEU A 3 8.78 -28.91 -4.65
C LEU A 3 9.40 -27.52 -4.39
N SER A 4 10.61 -27.48 -3.84
CA SER A 4 11.40 -26.25 -3.82
C SER A 4 11.96 -26.02 -5.22
N LEU A 5 11.79 -24.81 -5.76
CA LEU A 5 12.43 -24.43 -7.04
C LEU A 5 13.95 -24.66 -6.94
N SER A 6 14.58 -24.97 -8.07
CA SER A 6 16.03 -25.19 -8.11
C SER A 6 16.78 -23.94 -7.62
N ARG A 7 17.98 -24.12 -7.04
CA ARG A 7 18.81 -22.98 -6.59
C ARG A 7 19.03 -21.94 -7.68
N GLY A 8 19.16 -22.37 -8.94
CA GLY A 8 19.30 -21.48 -10.09
C GLY A 8 18.07 -20.57 -10.29
N ILE A 9 16.86 -21.09 -10.11
CA ILE A 9 15.64 -20.29 -10.22
C ILE A 9 15.55 -19.26 -9.10
N VAL A 10 15.96 -19.61 -7.88
CA VAL A 10 15.97 -18.64 -6.75
C VAL A 10 16.91 -17.47 -7.05
N ILE A 11 18.14 -17.76 -7.51
CA ILE A 11 19.11 -16.73 -7.89
C ILE A 11 18.55 -15.84 -9.01
N LEU A 12 17.91 -16.44 -10.02
CA LEU A 12 17.28 -15.67 -11.10
C LEU A 12 16.18 -14.75 -10.56
N LEU A 13 15.32 -15.22 -9.66
CA LEU A 13 14.26 -14.41 -9.04
C LEU A 13 14.84 -13.25 -8.22
N ASP A 14 15.91 -13.49 -7.45
CA ASP A 14 16.60 -12.44 -6.71
C ASP A 14 17.21 -11.39 -7.64
N LEU A 15 17.85 -11.81 -8.74
CA LEU A 15 18.37 -10.90 -9.76
C LEU A 15 17.26 -10.07 -10.42
N LEU A 16 16.11 -10.66 -10.70
CA LEU A 16 14.95 -9.94 -11.24
C LEU A 16 14.41 -8.92 -10.23
N LEU A 17 14.38 -9.24 -8.94
CA LEU A 17 13.98 -8.29 -7.90
C LEU A 17 14.97 -7.13 -7.79
N VAL A 18 16.28 -7.40 -7.84
CA VAL A 18 17.31 -6.35 -7.83
C VAL A 18 17.20 -5.46 -9.07
N ALA A 19 17.06 -6.06 -10.26
CA ALA A 19 16.86 -5.32 -11.51
C ALA A 19 15.60 -4.46 -11.46
N PHE A 20 14.53 -4.97 -10.85
CA PHE A 20 13.29 -4.23 -10.64
C PHE A 20 13.49 -3.03 -9.71
N ILE A 21 14.17 -3.21 -8.56
CA ILE A 21 14.49 -2.11 -7.64
C ILE A 21 15.30 -1.03 -8.35
N ILE A 22 16.29 -1.43 -9.15
CA ILE A 22 17.10 -0.50 -9.94
C ILE A 22 16.23 0.26 -10.94
N ASN A 23 15.33 -0.42 -11.66
CA ASN A 23 14.39 0.24 -12.58
C ASN A 23 13.54 1.30 -11.87
N LEU A 24 13.00 0.97 -10.71
CA LEU A 24 12.18 1.89 -9.91
C LEU A 24 12.97 3.13 -9.47
N VAL A 25 14.23 2.95 -9.08
CA VAL A 25 15.12 4.06 -8.67
C VAL A 25 15.55 4.94 -9.85
N LEU A 26 15.60 4.39 -11.05
CA LEU A 26 16.00 5.12 -12.25
C LEU A 26 14.83 5.73 -13.02
N GLN A 27 13.58 5.54 -12.57
CA GLN A 27 12.42 6.10 -13.23
C GLN A 27 12.38 7.64 -13.08
N PRO A 28 12.23 8.39 -14.18
CA PRO A 28 12.05 9.83 -14.10
C PRO A 28 10.72 10.17 -13.41
N LEU A 29 10.69 11.29 -12.70
CA LEU A 29 9.49 11.83 -12.04
C LEU A 29 8.55 12.43 -13.10
N LEU A 30 7.84 11.57 -13.82
CA LEU A 30 6.90 11.95 -14.88
C LEU A 30 5.45 11.90 -14.42
N GLU A 31 5.22 11.74 -13.11
CA GLU A 31 3.86 11.64 -12.59
C GLU A 31 3.14 13.00 -12.70
N PRO A 32 2.03 13.09 -13.45
CA PRO A 32 1.37 14.36 -13.71
C PRO A 32 0.87 15.02 -12.42
N ASP A 33 0.44 14.22 -11.44
CA ASP A 33 -0.15 14.71 -10.21
C ASP A 33 0.90 15.07 -9.14
N LEU A 34 2.16 14.63 -9.29
CA LEU A 34 3.21 14.87 -8.30
C LEU A 34 3.49 16.37 -8.11
N GLY A 35 3.39 17.15 -9.19
CA GLY A 35 3.54 18.61 -9.12
C GLY A 35 2.48 19.27 -8.23
N TRP A 36 1.25 18.77 -8.28
CA TRP A 36 0.16 19.22 -7.42
C TRP A 36 0.43 18.89 -5.95
N HIS A 37 0.74 17.63 -5.66
CA HIS A 37 1.08 17.16 -4.31
C HIS A 37 2.27 17.92 -3.70
N LEU A 38 3.31 18.15 -4.50
CA LEU A 38 4.46 18.94 -4.08
C LEU A 38 4.04 20.38 -3.77
N ARG A 39 3.27 21.02 -4.64
CA ARG A 39 2.83 22.40 -4.42
C ARG A 39 1.94 22.53 -3.17
N ALA A 40 0.94 21.66 -3.03
CA ALA A 40 0.08 21.57 -1.86
C ALA A 40 0.89 21.39 -0.58
N GLY A 41 1.85 20.47 -0.59
CA GLY A 41 2.73 20.22 0.55
C GLY A 41 3.60 21.42 0.92
N LEU A 42 4.18 22.10 -0.07
CA LEU A 42 5.00 23.30 0.15
C LEU A 42 4.17 24.40 0.81
N ASP A 43 2.94 24.60 0.34
CA ASP A 43 2.04 25.60 0.90
C ASP A 43 1.60 25.20 2.34
N VAL A 44 1.24 23.93 2.59
CA VAL A 44 0.90 23.43 3.95
C VAL A 44 2.06 23.62 4.93
N VAL A 45 3.29 23.27 4.53
CA VAL A 45 4.48 23.43 5.37
C VAL A 45 4.78 24.91 5.63
N ALA A 46 4.67 25.77 4.61
CA ALA A 46 4.90 27.21 4.74
C ALA A 46 3.90 27.89 5.69
N HIS A 47 2.65 27.41 5.74
CA HIS A 47 1.61 27.93 6.63
C HIS A 47 1.57 27.24 8.00
N GLY A 48 2.57 26.41 8.34
CA GLY A 48 2.68 25.78 9.64
C GLY A 48 1.67 24.64 9.86
N TRP A 49 1.47 23.79 8.85
CA TRP A 49 0.54 22.65 8.87
C TRP A 49 -0.94 23.06 8.98
N ARG A 50 -1.26 24.27 8.55
CA ARG A 50 -2.65 24.73 8.38
C ARG A 50 -3.13 24.34 6.99
N LEU A 51 -4.20 23.57 6.93
CA LEU A 51 -4.82 23.20 5.66
C LEU A 51 -5.58 24.40 5.08
N PRO A 52 -5.57 24.62 3.75
CA PRO A 52 -6.43 25.59 3.10
C PRO A 52 -7.90 25.25 3.30
N ASP A 53 -8.74 26.25 3.61
CA ASP A 53 -10.19 26.05 3.72
C ASP A 53 -10.89 25.98 2.35
N THR A 54 -10.24 26.54 1.32
CA THR A 54 -10.72 26.61 -0.07
C THR A 54 -9.70 25.98 -1.04
N ASP A 55 -10.08 25.76 -2.30
CA ASP A 55 -9.19 25.24 -3.35
C ASP A 55 -8.44 26.38 -4.07
N PRO A 56 -7.21 26.77 -3.66
CA PRO A 56 -6.47 27.84 -4.32
C PRO A 56 -5.98 27.46 -5.72
N TYR A 57 -6.08 26.19 -6.10
CA TYR A 57 -5.53 25.67 -7.35
C TYR A 57 -6.61 25.46 -8.42
N SER A 58 -7.89 25.45 -8.03
CA SER A 58 -9.02 25.40 -8.96
C SER A 58 -9.20 26.70 -9.73
N HIS A 59 -9.07 26.62 -11.06
CA HIS A 59 -9.31 27.76 -11.94
C HIS A 59 -10.79 28.17 -12.02
N THR A 60 -11.73 27.22 -11.88
CA THR A 60 -13.17 27.47 -12.06
C THR A 60 -13.92 27.68 -10.76
N MET A 61 -13.39 27.19 -9.64
CA MET A 61 -14.06 27.21 -8.34
C MET A 61 -13.08 27.48 -7.18
N PRO A 62 -12.41 28.65 -7.16
CA PRO A 62 -11.40 28.96 -6.13
C PRO A 62 -11.99 29.11 -4.71
N ASP A 63 -13.28 29.44 -4.62
CA ASP A 63 -13.98 29.60 -3.34
C ASP A 63 -14.58 28.28 -2.82
N TRP A 64 -14.39 27.17 -3.55
CA TRP A 64 -14.96 25.88 -3.15
C TRP A 64 -14.18 25.29 -1.98
N HIS A 65 -14.91 24.72 -1.01
CA HIS A 65 -14.30 24.04 0.12
C HIS A 65 -13.52 22.81 -0.33
N TRP A 66 -12.23 22.81 -0.02
CA TRP A 66 -11.34 21.72 -0.36
C TRP A 66 -10.91 20.99 0.90
N VAL A 67 -11.13 19.67 0.90
CA VAL A 67 -10.62 18.80 1.96
C VAL A 67 -9.45 18.01 1.37
N GLU A 68 -8.24 18.50 1.64
CA GLU A 68 -7.02 17.78 1.28
C GLU A 68 -6.82 16.62 2.25
N HIS A 69 -7.19 15.43 1.79
CA HIS A 69 -7.18 14.20 2.58
C HIS A 69 -5.82 13.48 2.55
N ALA A 70 -4.95 13.81 1.60
CA ALA A 70 -3.58 13.33 1.48
C ALA A 70 -2.55 14.36 2.01
N TRP A 71 -2.98 15.37 2.78
CA TRP A 71 -2.14 16.46 3.29
C TRP A 71 -0.86 15.99 3.99
N LEU A 72 -0.87 14.83 4.66
CA LEU A 72 0.31 14.30 5.32
C LEU A 72 1.33 13.80 4.30
N THR A 73 0.87 13.14 3.23
CA THR A 73 1.74 12.72 2.13
C THR A 73 2.31 13.94 1.41
N ASP A 74 1.49 14.95 1.17
CA ASP A 74 1.92 16.20 0.53
C ASP A 74 2.98 16.91 1.37
N GLY A 75 2.74 17.04 2.68
CA GLY A 75 3.71 17.59 3.63
C GLY A 75 5.02 16.80 3.65
N LEU A 76 4.96 15.46 3.64
CA LEU A 76 6.16 14.61 3.57
C LEU A 76 6.93 14.80 2.24
N ILE A 77 6.22 14.87 1.11
CA ILE A 77 6.82 15.16 -0.20
C ILE A 77 7.56 16.50 -0.15
N ALA A 78 6.92 17.54 0.40
CA ALA A 78 7.52 18.87 0.52
C ALA A 78 8.75 18.88 1.43
N LEU A 79 8.68 18.22 2.60
CA LEU A 79 9.81 18.12 3.53
C LEU A 79 11.00 17.40 2.91
N ILE A 80 10.77 16.29 2.21
CA ILE A 80 11.83 15.53 1.51
C ILE A 80 12.44 16.40 0.41
N TYR A 81 11.59 17.05 -0.39
CA TYR A 81 12.04 17.88 -1.51
C TYR A 81 12.88 19.07 -1.04
N GLN A 82 12.41 19.81 -0.02
CA GLN A 82 13.15 20.94 0.55
C GLN A 82 14.41 20.49 1.28
N GLY A 83 14.32 19.43 2.10
CA GLY A 83 15.43 18.96 2.94
C GLY A 83 16.60 18.40 2.14
N MET A 84 16.35 17.85 0.95
CA MET A 84 17.38 17.28 0.07
C MET A 84 17.83 18.23 -1.05
N GLY A 85 17.22 19.41 -1.18
CA GLY A 85 17.62 20.45 -2.14
C GLY A 85 17.70 19.92 -3.58
N ALA A 86 18.89 19.99 -4.19
CA ALA A 86 19.13 19.50 -5.56
C ALA A 86 18.87 17.98 -5.72
N LEU A 87 18.91 17.22 -4.62
CA LEU A 87 18.61 15.79 -4.60
C LEU A 87 17.15 15.49 -4.19
N GLY A 88 16.29 16.50 -4.08
CA GLY A 88 14.88 16.36 -3.69
C GLY A 88 14.13 15.31 -4.53
N GLY A 89 14.33 15.33 -5.85
CA GLY A 89 13.72 14.34 -6.74
C GLY A 89 14.17 12.91 -6.44
N VAL A 90 15.47 12.69 -6.22
CA VAL A 90 16.02 11.38 -5.83
C VAL A 90 15.45 10.94 -4.47
N GLY A 91 15.30 11.89 -3.54
CA GLY A 91 14.65 11.66 -2.26
C GLY A 91 13.23 11.10 -2.39
N LEU A 92 12.42 11.70 -3.26
CA LEU A 92 11.06 11.23 -3.54
C LEU A 92 11.04 9.82 -4.15
N ILE A 93 11.94 9.56 -5.09
CA ILE A 93 12.08 8.22 -5.70
C ILE A 93 12.41 7.17 -4.63
N VAL A 94 13.38 7.46 -3.76
CA VAL A 94 13.78 6.56 -2.66
C VAL A 94 12.62 6.36 -1.67
N PHE A 95 11.90 7.43 -1.34
CA PHE A 95 10.75 7.36 -0.45
C PHE A 95 9.65 6.45 -0.99
N PHE A 96 9.18 6.70 -2.22
CA PHE A 96 8.14 5.89 -2.85
C PHE A 96 8.61 4.45 -3.14
N GLY A 97 9.87 4.29 -3.53
CA GLY A 97 10.49 2.97 -3.68
C GLY A 97 10.54 2.19 -2.37
N GLY A 98 10.84 2.86 -1.26
CA GLY A 98 10.79 2.29 0.09
C GLY A 98 9.38 1.90 0.51
N VAL A 99 8.38 2.73 0.23
CA VAL A 99 6.96 2.42 0.49
C VAL A 99 6.52 1.19 -0.31
N ALA A 100 6.85 1.13 -1.60
CA ALA A 100 6.57 -0.04 -2.44
C ALA A 100 7.29 -1.29 -1.89
N GLY A 101 8.58 -1.20 -1.60
CA GLY A 101 9.35 -2.31 -1.03
C GLY A 101 8.73 -2.84 0.27
N LEU A 102 8.30 -1.94 1.16
CA LEU A 102 7.63 -2.30 2.41
C LEU A 102 6.27 -2.97 2.15
N ALA A 103 5.46 -2.45 1.22
CA ALA A 103 4.17 -3.04 0.86
C ALA A 103 4.32 -4.49 0.38
N TRP A 104 5.25 -4.72 -0.55
CA TRP A 104 5.52 -6.07 -1.09
C TRP A 104 6.12 -6.99 -0.03
N TRP A 105 7.04 -6.48 0.80
CA TRP A 105 7.60 -7.25 1.91
C TRP A 105 6.51 -7.71 2.88
N THR A 106 5.66 -6.78 3.33
CA THR A 106 4.53 -7.09 4.22
C THR A 106 3.57 -8.09 3.59
N ALA A 107 3.17 -7.89 2.34
CA ALA A 107 2.26 -8.79 1.64
C ALA A 107 2.84 -10.19 1.47
N SER A 108 4.13 -10.30 1.13
CA SER A 108 4.82 -11.58 0.94
C SER A 108 4.87 -12.44 2.21
N GLY A 109 4.86 -11.80 3.39
CA GLY A 109 4.89 -12.47 4.70
C GLY A 109 3.53 -13.00 5.18
N ILE A 110 2.44 -12.74 4.47
CA ILE A 110 1.08 -13.16 4.86
C ILE A 110 0.88 -14.66 4.62
N ALA A 111 1.29 -15.15 3.45
CA ALA A 111 1.13 -16.55 3.09
C ALA A 111 2.28 -17.41 3.63
N ARG A 112 1.95 -18.55 4.25
CA ARG A 112 2.94 -19.54 4.70
C ARG A 112 3.31 -20.47 3.54
N VAL A 113 4.07 -19.95 2.60
CA VAL A 113 4.54 -20.69 1.42
C VAL A 113 6.07 -20.79 1.40
N PRO A 114 6.64 -21.80 0.73
CA PRO A 114 8.09 -21.87 0.54
C PRO A 114 8.62 -20.61 -0.13
N THR A 115 9.84 -20.20 0.25
CA THR A 115 10.49 -18.96 -0.23
C THR A 115 10.46 -18.83 -1.75
N SER A 116 10.61 -19.94 -2.47
CA SER A 116 10.59 -19.97 -3.93
C SER A 116 9.27 -19.50 -4.54
N TYR A 117 8.13 -19.95 -4.01
CA TYR A 117 6.81 -19.51 -4.48
C TYR A 117 6.53 -18.07 -4.08
N ARG A 118 6.99 -17.66 -2.90
CA ARG A 118 6.90 -16.26 -2.45
C ARG A 118 7.64 -15.34 -3.40
N LEU A 119 8.88 -15.67 -3.76
CA LEU A 119 9.69 -14.88 -4.69
C LEU A 119 9.05 -14.85 -6.09
N ALA A 120 8.55 -15.99 -6.59
CA ALA A 120 7.87 -16.04 -7.88
C ALA A 120 6.61 -15.15 -7.91
N ALA A 121 5.79 -15.18 -6.84
CA ALA A 121 4.62 -14.33 -6.71
C ALA A 121 4.99 -12.84 -6.59
N MET A 122 6.06 -12.50 -5.88
CA MET A 122 6.57 -11.12 -5.79
C MET A 122 7.00 -10.62 -7.15
N VAL A 123 7.83 -11.37 -7.88
CA VAL A 123 8.28 -10.99 -9.23
C VAL A 123 7.09 -10.87 -10.19
N GLY A 124 6.17 -11.84 -10.19
CA GLY A 124 5.00 -11.81 -11.06
C GLY A 124 4.05 -10.64 -10.78
N SER A 125 3.80 -10.34 -9.50
CA SER A 125 2.96 -9.20 -9.11
C SER A 125 3.62 -7.84 -9.38
N LEU A 126 4.93 -7.72 -9.18
CA LEU A 126 5.68 -6.50 -9.54
C LEU A 126 5.65 -6.26 -11.04
N TRP A 127 5.80 -7.33 -11.84
CA TRP A 127 5.70 -7.23 -13.29
C TRP A 127 4.32 -6.75 -13.74
N ALA A 128 3.25 -7.30 -13.16
CA ALA A 128 1.89 -6.86 -13.45
C ALA A 128 1.63 -5.41 -13.00
N ALA A 129 2.29 -4.97 -11.91
CA ALA A 129 2.13 -3.64 -11.36
C ALA A 129 3.01 -2.58 -12.05
N LEU A 130 3.97 -2.96 -12.90
CA LEU A 130 4.92 -2.04 -13.57
C LEU A 130 4.30 -0.71 -14.07
N PRO A 131 3.15 -0.69 -14.75
CA PRO A 131 2.55 0.56 -15.25
C PRO A 131 2.07 1.52 -14.15
N PHE A 132 1.90 1.02 -12.93
CA PHE A 132 1.36 1.73 -11.77
C PHE A 132 2.44 2.03 -10.72
N LEU A 133 3.68 1.65 -11.00
CA LEU A 133 4.83 1.85 -10.11
C LEU A 133 5.57 3.14 -10.52
N GLY A 134 6.05 3.88 -9.52
CA GLY A 134 6.68 5.18 -9.71
C GLY A 134 6.52 6.05 -8.46
N ALA A 135 6.82 7.34 -8.56
CA ALA A 135 6.59 8.30 -7.47
C ALA A 135 5.11 8.67 -7.33
N ARG A 136 4.28 7.68 -7.01
CA ARG A 136 2.81 7.78 -6.95
C ARG A 136 2.31 7.62 -5.53
N THR A 137 1.38 8.50 -5.14
CA THR A 137 0.71 8.47 -3.84
C THR A 137 -0.15 7.20 -3.65
N GLN A 138 -0.58 6.54 -4.74
CA GLN A 138 -1.26 5.24 -4.69
C GLN A 138 -0.46 4.14 -3.97
N LEU A 139 0.88 4.20 -3.98
CA LEU A 139 1.73 3.22 -3.29
C LEU A 139 1.47 3.17 -1.77
N LEU A 140 1.10 4.31 -1.17
CA LEU A 140 0.72 4.38 0.24
C LEU A 140 -0.54 3.53 0.50
N SER A 141 -1.45 3.45 -0.47
CA SER A 141 -2.62 2.59 -0.37
C SER A 141 -2.33 1.12 -0.58
N LEU A 142 -1.37 0.76 -1.45
CA LEU A 142 -0.90 -0.62 -1.54
C LEU A 142 -0.29 -1.07 -0.20
N LEU A 143 0.49 -0.21 0.45
CA LEU A 143 1.00 -0.46 1.79
C LEU A 143 -0.13 -0.61 2.81
N GLY A 144 -1.12 0.30 2.78
CA GLY A 144 -2.30 0.23 3.64
C GLY A 144 -3.07 -1.09 3.50
N VAL A 145 -3.30 -1.55 2.26
CA VAL A 145 -3.93 -2.85 1.98
C VAL A 145 -3.08 -4.01 2.50
N ALA A 146 -1.76 -3.98 2.28
CA ALA A 146 -0.86 -5.03 2.77
C ALA A 146 -0.87 -5.12 4.30
N LEU A 147 -0.84 -3.98 5.00
CA LEU A 147 -0.94 -3.91 6.46
C LEU A 147 -2.30 -4.39 6.95
N LEU A 148 -3.39 -3.99 6.30
CA LEU A 148 -4.74 -4.45 6.61
C LEU A 148 -4.85 -5.97 6.52
N LEU A 149 -4.39 -6.57 5.41
CA LEU A 149 -4.41 -8.02 5.22
C LEU A 149 -3.49 -8.74 6.23
N ARG A 150 -2.36 -8.14 6.60
CA ARG A 150 -1.47 -8.68 7.63
C ARG A 150 -2.14 -8.71 9.01
N VAL A 151 -2.78 -7.61 9.40
CA VAL A 151 -3.55 -7.50 10.65
C VAL A 151 -4.69 -8.52 10.65
N TRP A 152 -5.44 -8.61 9.56
CA TRP A 152 -6.50 -9.60 9.39
C TRP A 152 -5.98 -11.04 9.57
N ALA A 153 -4.85 -11.38 8.94
CA ALA A 153 -4.23 -12.69 9.08
C ALA A 153 -3.79 -12.99 10.52
N CYS A 154 -3.30 -12.00 11.27
CA CYS A 154 -2.96 -12.15 12.70
C CYS A 154 -4.22 -12.41 13.56
N ILE A 155 -5.32 -11.71 13.29
CA ILE A 155 -6.61 -11.91 13.98
C ILE A 155 -7.12 -13.34 13.74
N GLN A 156 -7.07 -13.81 12.49
CA GLN A 156 -7.48 -15.17 12.11
C GLN A 156 -6.61 -16.26 12.74
N GLN A 157 -5.35 -15.94 13.09
CA GLN A 157 -4.44 -16.85 13.82
C GLN A 157 -4.67 -16.85 15.34
N GLY A 158 -5.71 -16.16 15.83
CA GLY A 158 -6.10 -16.14 17.24
C GLY A 158 -5.59 -14.91 18.01
N HIS A 159 -4.78 -14.05 17.40
CA HIS A 159 -4.30 -12.83 18.05
C HIS A 159 -5.32 -11.69 17.94
N ARG A 160 -6.43 -11.81 18.68
CA ARG A 160 -7.56 -10.86 18.63
C ARG A 160 -7.20 -9.43 19.01
N GLN A 161 -6.14 -9.22 19.79
CA GLN A 161 -5.68 -7.88 20.19
C GLN A 161 -5.32 -6.99 19.00
N TRP A 162 -4.97 -7.57 17.84
CA TRP A 162 -4.65 -6.82 16.63
C TRP A 162 -5.85 -6.08 16.03
N VAL A 163 -7.09 -6.37 16.46
CA VAL A 163 -8.26 -5.56 16.07
C VAL A 163 -8.07 -4.08 16.46
N TRP A 164 -7.40 -3.82 17.58
CA TRP A 164 -7.14 -2.45 18.04
C TRP A 164 -6.12 -1.69 17.19
N THR A 165 -5.38 -2.36 16.29
CA THR A 165 -4.50 -1.68 15.34
C THR A 165 -5.25 -1.18 14.11
N LEU A 166 -6.51 -1.60 13.89
CA LEU A 166 -7.31 -1.17 12.74
C LEU A 166 -7.70 0.32 12.80
N PRO A 167 -8.25 0.86 13.92
CA PRO A 167 -8.55 2.29 13.99
C PRO A 167 -7.35 3.21 13.72
N PRO A 168 -6.17 3.04 14.35
CA PRO A 168 -5.02 3.90 14.06
C PRO A 168 -4.49 3.68 12.64
N LEU A 169 -4.56 2.45 12.10
CA LEU A 169 -4.17 2.20 10.70
C LEU A 169 -5.03 3.02 9.73
N PHE A 170 -6.36 2.96 9.87
CA PHE A 170 -7.27 3.72 9.01
C PHE A 170 -7.18 5.22 9.24
N LEU A 171 -6.96 5.66 10.47
CA LEU A 171 -6.73 7.07 10.77
C LEU A 171 -5.49 7.60 10.04
N CYS A 172 -4.34 6.92 10.19
CA CYS A 172 -3.12 7.32 9.48
C CYS A 172 -3.31 7.24 7.96
N TRP A 173 -3.91 6.17 7.45
CA TRP A 173 -4.10 5.98 6.02
C TRP A 173 -5.04 7.04 5.40
N ALA A 174 -6.13 7.39 6.08
CA ALA A 174 -7.06 8.41 5.61
C ALA A 174 -6.43 9.81 5.47
N ASN A 175 -5.33 10.07 6.19
CA ASN A 175 -4.54 11.32 6.08
C ASN A 175 -3.39 11.21 5.06
N LEU A 176 -3.06 10.00 4.60
CA LEU A 176 -1.98 9.75 3.63
C LEU A 176 -2.51 9.61 2.20
N HIS A 177 -3.66 8.96 1.99
CA HIS A 177 -4.21 8.74 0.64
C HIS A 177 -5.68 8.33 0.66
N GLY A 178 -6.47 8.81 -0.32
CA GLY A 178 -7.92 8.52 -0.44
C GLY A 178 -8.28 7.04 -0.66
N GLY A 179 -7.30 6.22 -0.99
CA GLY A 179 -7.45 4.76 -1.15
C GLY A 179 -7.81 4.01 0.14
N PHE A 180 -7.85 4.67 1.30
CA PHE A 180 -8.39 4.09 2.54
C PHE A 180 -9.84 3.59 2.37
N THR A 181 -10.62 4.24 1.48
CA THR A 181 -11.99 3.84 1.13
C THR A 181 -12.03 2.42 0.54
N ALA A 182 -11.08 2.07 -0.32
CA ALA A 182 -10.91 0.72 -0.84
C ALA A 182 -10.55 -0.27 0.29
N GLY A 183 -9.78 0.17 1.29
CA GLY A 183 -9.50 -0.60 2.50
C GLY A 183 -10.76 -0.89 3.33
N LEU A 184 -11.65 0.09 3.51
CA LEU A 184 -12.94 -0.09 4.19
C LEU A 184 -13.86 -1.05 3.43
N PHE A 185 -13.91 -0.92 2.12
CA PHE A 185 -14.64 -1.84 1.25
C PHE A 185 -14.10 -3.27 1.41
N LEU A 186 -12.79 -3.46 1.31
CA LEU A 186 -12.14 -4.76 1.48
C LEU A 186 -12.43 -5.37 2.86
N MET A 187 -12.33 -4.57 3.93
CA MET A 187 -12.67 -5.01 5.28
C MET A 187 -14.11 -5.51 5.36
N THR A 188 -15.05 -4.76 4.77
CA THR A 188 -16.48 -5.13 4.75
C THR A 188 -16.69 -6.45 4.03
N VAL A 189 -16.01 -6.67 2.90
CA VAL A 189 -16.05 -7.95 2.16
C VAL A 189 -15.49 -9.09 3.02
N LEU A 190 -14.33 -8.89 3.68
CA LEU A 190 -13.71 -9.92 4.52
C LEU A 190 -14.61 -10.30 5.72
N LEU A 191 -15.20 -9.31 6.38
CA LEU A 191 -16.12 -9.52 7.50
C LEU A 191 -17.39 -10.24 7.04
N SER A 192 -17.98 -9.81 5.92
CA SER A 192 -19.19 -10.42 5.37
C SER A 192 -18.94 -11.88 4.98
N LEU A 193 -17.82 -12.15 4.29
CA LEU A 193 -17.44 -13.51 3.92
C LEU A 193 -17.19 -14.38 5.18
N SER A 194 -16.48 -13.85 6.18
CA SER A 194 -16.23 -14.56 7.43
C SER A 194 -17.52 -14.88 8.18
N LEU A 195 -18.48 -13.93 8.22
CA LEU A 195 -19.79 -14.14 8.82
C LEU A 195 -20.59 -15.21 8.08
N VAL A 196 -20.67 -15.13 6.75
CA VAL A 196 -21.36 -16.11 5.91
C VAL A 196 -20.76 -17.51 6.12
N LEU A 197 -19.43 -17.64 6.09
CA LEU A 197 -18.76 -18.92 6.35
C LEU A 197 -19.09 -19.46 7.73
N LYS A 198 -19.08 -18.61 8.76
CA LYS A 198 -19.42 -19.01 10.13
C LYS A 198 -20.87 -19.48 10.23
N VAL A 199 -21.82 -18.77 9.64
CA VAL A 199 -23.24 -19.16 9.62
C VAL A 199 -23.44 -20.47 8.86
N CYS A 200 -22.82 -20.64 7.69
CA CYS A 200 -22.92 -21.88 6.92
C CYS A 200 -22.38 -23.10 7.67
N VAL A 201 -21.30 -22.94 8.43
CA VAL A 201 -20.71 -24.00 9.27
C VAL A 201 -21.58 -24.27 10.49
N GLU A 202 -22.01 -23.24 11.23
CA GLU A 202 -22.84 -23.38 12.43
C GLU A 202 -24.22 -23.97 12.12
N TRP A 203 -24.85 -23.55 11.01
CA TRP A 203 -26.16 -24.02 10.59
C TRP A 203 -26.09 -25.33 9.81
N ARG A 204 -24.89 -25.93 9.65
CA ARG A 204 -24.66 -27.18 8.91
C ARG A 204 -25.27 -27.19 7.50
N LEU A 205 -25.47 -26.02 6.89
CA LEU A 205 -25.97 -25.90 5.51
C LEU A 205 -24.96 -26.52 4.53
N CYS A 206 -23.67 -26.45 4.87
CA CYS A 206 -22.61 -27.25 4.28
C CYS A 206 -22.23 -28.41 5.22
N ARG A 207 -23.08 -29.43 5.36
CA ARG A 207 -22.54 -30.79 5.55
C ARG A 207 -21.94 -31.22 4.21
N ALA A 208 -20.80 -30.64 3.84
CA ALA A 208 -19.92 -31.33 2.91
C ALA A 208 -19.49 -32.61 3.64
N ALA A 209 -19.77 -33.75 3.03
CA ALA A 209 -19.35 -35.06 3.51
C ALA A 209 -17.86 -35.01 3.90
N LEU A 210 -17.59 -35.03 5.19
CA LEU A 210 -16.25 -35.29 5.75
C LEU A 210 -16.09 -36.80 6.02
N ASP A 211 -16.84 -37.62 5.28
CA ASP A 211 -16.77 -39.06 5.27
C ASP A 211 -16.22 -39.47 3.90
N GLU A 212 -14.91 -39.30 3.66
CA GLU A 212 -14.14 -40.33 2.97
C GLU A 212 -12.76 -40.45 3.65
N LEU A 213 -12.57 -41.67 4.15
CA LEU A 213 -11.44 -42.27 4.88
C LEU A 213 -10.10 -42.18 4.13
#